data_AF-A0A7C7AH14-F1
#
_entry.id   AF-A0A7C7AH14-F1
#
_cell.length_a   1.000
_cell.length_b   1.000
_cell.length_c   1.000
_cell.angle_alpha   90.00
_cell.angle_beta   90.00
_cell.angle_gamma   90.00
#
_symmetry.space_group_name_H-M   'P 1'
#
loop_
_entity.id
_entity.type
_entity.pdbx_description
1 polymer ?
#
loop_
_entity_poly.entity_id
_entity_poly.type
_entity_poly.pdbx_seq_one_letter_code
_entity_poly.pdbx_strand_id
1 'polypeptide(L)' 'IITADHGCDPTTASTDHSREYIPLIFYGKRVKANNNLGILDTYACIGKTVLDIFEIENDLEGKSVKNQILK' A
#
# COMPACT_ATOMS: atom_id res chain seq x y z
N ILE A 1 -4.85 5.09 5.70
CA ILE A 1 -3.74 4.29 5.12
C ILE A 1 -2.47 4.91 5.65
N ILE A 2 -1.55 4.10 6.17
CA ILE A 2 -0.21 4.53 6.56
C ILE A 2 0.76 3.76 5.68
N THR A 3 1.68 4.48 5.02
CA THR A 3 2.67 3.92 4.09
C THR A 3 3.86 4.86 3.98
N ALA A 4 4.91 4.43 3.26
CA ALA A 4 5.97 5.28 2.74
C ALA A 4 6.01 5.16 1.20
N ASP A 5 6.97 5.83 0.57
CA ASP A 5 7.27 5.78 -0.87
C ASP A 5 8.68 5.25 -1.17
N HIS A 6 9.63 5.39 -0.25
CA HIS A 6 10.96 4.80 -0.34
C HIS A 6 11.59 4.58 1.03
N GLY A 7 12.79 3.99 1.03
CA GLY A 7 13.67 3.96 2.20
C GLY A 7 14.63 5.15 2.22
N CYS A 8 15.20 5.42 3.39
CA CYS A 8 16.31 6.34 3.56
C CYS A 8 17.12 5.90 4.79
N ASP A 9 17.88 4.81 4.63
CA ASP A 9 18.60 4.16 5.72
C ASP A 9 19.71 5.07 6.29
N PRO A 10 19.57 5.57 7.53
CA PRO A 10 20.53 6.50 8.15
C PRO A 10 21.83 5.82 8.58
N THR A 11 21.94 4.50 8.43
CA THR A 11 23.14 3.72 8.74
C THR A 11 24.06 3.54 7.53
N THR A 12 23.62 3.98 6.34
CA THR A 12 24.45 3.98 5.14
C THR A 12 25.24 5.28 5.00
N ALA A 13 26.39 5.22 4.32
CA ALA A 13 27.19 6.42 4.03
C ALA A 13 26.59 7.30 2.92
N SER A 14 25.54 6.83 2.24
CA SER A 14 24.85 7.56 1.19
C SER A 14 24.04 8.72 1.77
N THR A 15 23.90 9.80 1.00
CA THR A 15 22.92 10.86 1.27
C THR A 15 21.69 10.74 0.36
N ASP A 16 21.67 9.75 -0.52
CA ASP A 16 20.56 9.42 -1.42
C ASP A 16 19.69 8.31 -0.83
N HIS A 17 18.49 8.13 -1.37
CA HIS A 17 17.50 7.15 -0.92
C HIS A 17 17.97 5.69 -1.05
N SER A 18 17.37 4.80 -0.25
CA SER A 18 17.55 3.35 -0.33
C SER A 18 16.34 2.68 -1.00
N ARG A 19 16.61 1.60 -1.75
CA ARG A 19 15.56 0.80 -2.40
C ARG A 19 15.04 -0.25 -1.43
N GLU A 20 13.98 0.08 -0.71
CA GLU A 20 13.37 -0.77 0.31
C GLU A 20 11.90 -1.07 0.00
N TYR A 21 11.38 -2.14 0.61
CA TYR A 21 9.93 -2.31 0.73
C TYR A 21 9.35 -1.28 1.69
N ILE A 22 8.16 -0.78 1.38
CA ILE A 22 7.40 0.13 2.25
C ILE A 22 6.47 -0.64 3.19
N PRO A 23 6.21 -0.15 4.40
CA PRO A 23 5.11 -0.66 5.21
C PRO A 23 3.77 -0.26 4.58
N LEU A 24 2.73 -1.08 4.76
CA LEU A 24 1.37 -0.71 4.35
C LEU A 24 0.36 -1.14 5.42
N ILE A 25 -0.32 -0.17 6.02
CA ILE A 25 -1.32 -0.41 7.05
C ILE A 25 -2.66 0.23 6.63
N PHE A 26 -3.69 -0.60 6.55
CA PHE A 26 -5.08 -0.17 6.47
C PHE A 26 -5.70 -0.21 7.87
N TYR A 27 -6.34 0.89 8.27
CA TYR A 27 -7.01 0.99 9.57
C TYR A 27 -8.34 1.72 9.41
N GLY A 28 -9.37 1.24 10.12
CA GLY A 28 -10.69 1.86 10.16
C GLY A 28 -11.75 0.89 10.67
N LYS A 29 -12.92 1.41 11.06
CA LYS A 29 -14.02 0.60 11.65
C LYS A 29 -14.49 -0.55 10.72
N ARG A 30 -14.45 -0.31 9.41
CA ARG A 30 -14.85 -1.26 8.36
C ARG A 30 -13.70 -2.12 7.82
N VAL A 31 -12.47 -1.92 8.32
CA VAL A 31 -11.31 -2.72 7.91
C VAL A 31 -11.25 -4.00 8.74
N LYS A 32 -10.96 -5.14 8.11
CA LYS A 32 -10.79 -6.43 8.80
C LYS A 32 -9.58 -6.36 9.74
N ALA A 33 -9.75 -6.85 10.96
CA ALA A 33 -8.65 -6.99 11.92
C ALA A 33 -7.83 -8.27 11.65
N ASN A 34 -6.59 -8.30 12.13
CA ASN A 34 -5.68 -9.46 12.02
C ASN A 34 -5.55 -10.01 10.59
N ASN A 35 -5.49 -9.11 9.61
CA ASN A 35 -5.40 -9.46 8.20
C ASN A 35 -4.01 -9.14 7.65
N ASN A 36 -3.25 -10.18 7.28
CA ASN A 36 -1.96 -10.03 6.63
C ASN A 36 -2.14 -10.15 5.11
N LEU A 37 -1.90 -9.04 4.39
CA LEU A 37 -2.02 -8.99 2.93
C LEU A 37 -0.80 -9.59 2.21
N GLY A 38 0.29 -9.86 2.93
CA GLY A 38 1.57 -10.20 2.30
C GLY A 38 2.18 -9.01 1.56
N ILE A 39 2.99 -9.31 0.55
CA ILE A 39 3.63 -8.31 -0.31
C ILE A 39 2.71 -8.02 -1.49
N LEU A 40 2.54 -6.73 -1.82
CA LEU A 40 1.82 -6.30 -3.02
C LEU A 40 2.80 -6.07 -4.18
N ASP A 41 2.32 -6.30 -5.40
CA ASP A 41 3.15 -6.24 -6.62
C ASP A 41 3.69 -4.82 -6.92
N THR A 42 2.94 -3.77 -6.59
CA THR A 42 3.27 -2.37 -6.91
C THR A 42 2.57 -1.40 -5.97
N TYR A 43 3.10 -0.19 -5.81
CA TYR A 43 2.46 0.88 -5.06
C TYR A 43 1.12 1.29 -5.67
N ALA A 44 0.96 1.10 -6.98
CA ALA A 44 -0.29 1.40 -7.68
C ALA A 44 -1.48 0.59 -7.14
N CYS A 45 -1.25 -0.56 -6.48
CA CYS A 45 -2.30 -1.28 -5.76
C CYS A 45 -3.01 -0.42 -4.71
N ILE A 46 -2.32 0.54 -4.08
CA ILE A 46 -2.91 1.48 -3.11
C ILE A 46 -3.92 2.38 -3.82
N GLY A 47 -3.49 3.07 -4.88
CA GLY A 47 -4.34 3.95 -5.67
C GLY A 47 -5.54 3.21 -6.27
N LYS A 48 -5.29 2.04 -6.87
CA LYS A 48 -6.34 1.20 -7.44
C LYS A 48 -7.36 0.73 -6.40
N THR A 49 -6.90 0.42 -5.18
CA THR A 49 -7.80 0.06 -4.07
C THR A 49 -8.66 1.24 -3.62
N VAL A 50 -8.09 2.44 -3.55
CA VAL A 50 -8.85 3.66 -3.20
C VAL A 50 -9.93 3.91 -4.25
N LEU A 51 -9.58 3.86 -5.54
CA LEU A 51 -10.53 4.10 -6.63
C LEU A 51 -11.63 3.03 -6.67
N ASP A 52 -11.31 1.76 -6.44
CA ASP A 52 -12.29 0.69 -6.31
C ASP A 52 -13.25 0.92 -5.11
N ILE A 53 -12.75 1.41 -3.98
CA ILE A 53 -13.62 1.76 -2.82
C ILE A 53 -14.65 2.85 -3.17
N PHE A 54 -14.26 3.82 -4.00
CA PHE A 54 -15.13 4.92 -4.45
C PHE A 54 -15.87 4.64 -5.76
N GLU A 55 -15.74 3.44 -6.32
CA GLU A 55 -16.39 3.03 -7.57
C GLU A 55 -16.00 3.93 -8.76
N ILE A 56 -14.72 4.36 -8.80
CA ILE A 56 -14.17 5.18 -9.87
C ILE A 56 -13.38 4.30 -10.85
N GLU A 57 -13.78 4.31 -12.13
CA GLU A 57 -13.08 3.60 -13.20
C GLU A 57 -11.65 4.13 -13.39
N ASN A 58 -10.71 3.22 -13.64
CA ASN A 58 -9.30 3.52 -13.85
C ASN A 58 -8.55 2.35 -14.49
N ASP A 59 -7.38 2.64 -15.06
CA ASP A 59 -6.46 1.71 -15.70
C ASP A 59 -5.12 1.60 -14.95
N LEU A 60 -5.07 2.00 -13.67
CA LEU A 60 -3.84 1.93 -12.88
C LEU A 60 -3.31 0.49 -12.82
N GLU A 61 -1.99 0.37 -12.86
CA GLU A 61 -1.31 -0.92 -12.70
C GLU A 61 -1.60 -1.58 -11.34
N GLY A 62 -1.40 -2.90 -11.28
CA GLY A 62 -1.62 -3.68 -10.07
C GLY A 62 -3.08 -4.09 -9.82
N LYS A 63 -3.36 -4.55 -8.61
CA LYS A 63 -4.63 -5.17 -8.21
C LYS A 63 -5.20 -4.48 -6.97
N SER A 64 -6.49 -4.17 -7.01
CA SER A 64 -7.20 -3.70 -5.82
C SER A 64 -7.23 -4.80 -4.76
N VAL A 65 -7.02 -4.41 -3.50
CA VAL A 65 -7.16 -5.29 -2.34
C VAL A 65 -8.44 -5.00 -1.53
N LYS A 66 -9.38 -4.21 -2.08
CA LYS A 66 -10.65 -3.82 -1.42
C LYS A 66 -11.37 -5.00 -0.75
N ASN A 67 -11.58 -6.09 -1.49
CA ASN A 67 -12.28 -7.30 -1.01
C ASN A 67 -11.49 -8.06 0.08
N GLN A 68 -10.18 -7.87 0.12
CA GLN A 68 -9.32 -8.44 1.14
C GLN A 68 -9.40 -7.62 2.43
N ILE A 69 -9.49 -6.27 2.33
CA ILE A 69 -9.41 -5.37 3.49
C ILE A 69 -10.75 -4.96 4.11
N LEU A 70 -11.85 -4.88 3.36
CA LEU A 70 -13.15 -4.43 3.88
C LEU A 70 -14.01 -5.58 4.41
N LYS A 71 -14.67 -5.37 5.55
CA LYS A 71 -15.69 -6.26 6.12
C LYS A 71 -16.93 -6.32 5.26
#